data_AF-A0A5T0JAU8-F1
#
_entry.id   AF-A0A5T0JAU8-F1
#
_cell.length_a   1.000
_cell.length_b   1.000
_cell.length_c   1.000
_cell.angle_alpha   90.00
_cell.angle_beta   90.00
_cell.angle_gamma   90.00
#
_symmetry.space_group_name_H-M   'P 1'
#
loop_
_entity.id
_entity.type
_entity.pdbx_description
1 polymer ?
#
loop_
_entity_poly.entity_id
_entity_poly.type
_entity_poly.pdbx_seq_one_letter_code
_entity_poly.pdbx_strand_id
1 'polypeptide(L)'
;MKDRREFFASAFKGLCLCTAGGFLANLSLKADDDYALRPPGAEDEARFLSKCIRCGLCVKACPYNTLKLATLLDSAKNGTPFFKAREIPCYLCKDIPCIKECPTDALDKKHLEQGIESLKMGIAIVDSASCVAHWGIQCDACYRACLLIDRALKLELKRNERTAKHAFLLPSVDHEVCVGCGLCELACITEKPAIRVLPREYVLGKAGSHYVKGWDQEDEDRIKDADTSKYFDAKKATNYLNEGEF
;
A
#
# COMPACT_ATOMS: atom_id res chain seq x y z
N MET A 1 -30.76 -43.45 35.67
CA MET A 1 -29.33 -43.11 35.44
C MET A 1 -29.02 -42.50 34.06
N LYS A 2 -29.96 -42.49 33.08
CA LYS A 2 -29.73 -41.88 31.76
C LYS A 2 -29.71 -40.33 31.79
N ASP A 3 -30.60 -39.69 32.55
CA ASP A 3 -30.72 -38.21 32.59
C ASP A 3 -29.47 -37.45 33.05
N ARG A 4 -28.76 -37.95 34.07
CA ARG A 4 -27.58 -37.24 34.61
C ARG A 4 -26.42 -37.24 33.60
N ARG A 5 -26.23 -38.33 32.85
CA ARG A 5 -25.18 -38.41 31.82
C ARG A 5 -25.46 -37.49 30.65
N GLU A 6 -26.72 -37.40 30.23
CA GLU A 6 -27.13 -36.49 29.14
C GLU A 6 -27.00 -35.01 29.53
N PHE A 7 -27.30 -34.68 30.79
CA PHE A 7 -27.09 -33.32 31.31
C PHE A 7 -25.62 -32.92 31.31
N PHE A 8 -24.72 -33.77 31.85
CA PHE A 8 -23.28 -33.47 31.83
C PHE A 8 -22.70 -33.43 30.41
N ALA A 9 -23.17 -34.30 29.51
CA ALA A 9 -22.75 -34.28 28.12
C ALA A 9 -23.21 -32.99 27.40
N SER A 10 -24.40 -32.49 27.71
CA SER A 10 -24.93 -31.24 27.13
C SER A 10 -24.21 -30.01 27.69
N ALA A 11 -23.93 -29.98 29.00
CA ALA A 11 -23.14 -28.92 29.61
C ALA A 11 -21.70 -28.88 29.07
N PHE A 12 -21.06 -30.03 28.87
CA PHE A 12 -19.73 -30.13 28.27
C PHE A 12 -19.71 -29.65 26.81
N LYS A 13 -20.72 -30.04 26.01
CA LYS A 13 -20.87 -29.53 24.62
C LYS A 13 -21.06 -28.01 24.59
N GLY A 14 -21.90 -27.46 25.47
CA GLY A 14 -22.11 -26.03 25.59
C GLY A 14 -20.82 -25.28 25.97
N LEU A 15 -20.07 -25.81 26.94
CA LEU A 15 -18.78 -25.25 27.34
C LEU A 15 -17.76 -25.28 26.19
N CYS A 16 -17.63 -26.41 25.49
CA CYS A 16 -16.73 -26.54 24.33
C CYS A 16 -17.10 -25.58 23.18
N LEU A 17 -18.39 -25.41 22.91
CA LEU A 17 -18.88 -24.46 21.91
C LEU A 17 -18.54 -23.02 22.30
N CYS A 18 -18.74 -22.64 23.56
CA CYS A 18 -18.41 -21.30 24.05
C CYS A 18 -16.90 -21.04 24.07
N THR A 19 -16.07 -22.01 24.45
CA THR A 19 -14.61 -21.83 24.45
C THR A 19 -14.02 -21.81 23.05
N ALA A 20 -14.49 -22.68 22.15
CA ALA A 20 -14.09 -22.65 20.74
C ALA A 20 -14.57 -21.37 20.05
N GLY A 21 -15.82 -20.97 20.29
CA GLY A 21 -16.38 -19.71 19.78
C GLY A 21 -15.65 -18.49 20.31
N GLY A 22 -15.34 -18.45 21.60
CA GLY A 22 -14.56 -17.38 22.22
C GLY A 22 -13.12 -17.30 21.69
N PHE A 23 -12.48 -18.45 21.43
CA PHE A 23 -11.15 -18.51 20.84
C PHE A 23 -11.15 -18.01 19.38
N LEU A 24 -12.11 -18.47 18.56
CA LEU A 24 -12.25 -18.01 17.17
C LEU A 24 -12.60 -16.52 17.09
N ALA A 25 -13.47 -16.03 17.98
CA ALA A 25 -13.79 -14.60 18.06
C ALA A 25 -12.55 -13.78 18.47
N ASN A 26 -11.75 -14.24 19.43
CA ASN A 26 -10.51 -13.56 19.81
C ASN A 26 -9.50 -13.51 18.66
N LEU A 27 -9.43 -14.58 17.85
CA LEU A 27 -8.58 -14.62 16.67
C LEU A 27 -9.04 -13.61 15.61
N SER A 28 -10.34 -13.55 15.35
CA SER A 28 -10.91 -12.62 14.37
C SER A 28 -10.81 -11.15 14.80
N LEU A 29 -10.86 -10.86 16.10
CA LEU A 29 -10.68 -9.50 16.64
C LEU A 29 -9.21 -9.05 16.67
N LYS A 30 -8.27 -9.98 16.56
CA LYS A 30 -6.83 -9.71 16.45
C LYS A 30 -6.33 -9.64 15.02
N ALA A 31 -7.18 -9.90 14.03
CA ALA A 31 -6.86 -9.66 12.64
C ALA A 31 -6.65 -8.16 12.46
N ASP A 32 -5.40 -7.76 12.25
CA ASP A 32 -5.04 -6.38 11.99
C ASP A 32 -5.59 -6.02 10.60
N ASP A 33 -6.49 -5.05 10.52
CA ASP A 33 -6.96 -4.43 9.25
C ASP A 33 -5.85 -3.56 8.62
N ASP A 34 -4.61 -4.03 8.72
CA ASP A 34 -3.45 -3.39 8.15
C ASP A 34 -3.33 -3.78 6.68
N TYR A 35 -2.74 -2.90 5.88
CA TYR A 35 -2.30 -3.23 4.54
C TYR A 35 -1.06 -4.14 4.62
N ALA A 36 -0.72 -4.78 3.51
CA ALA A 36 0.51 -5.56 3.40
C ALA A 36 1.36 -5.07 2.24
N LEU A 37 2.64 -4.78 2.50
CA LEU A 37 3.59 -4.46 1.45
C LEU A 37 4.09 -5.75 0.81
N ARG A 38 3.95 -5.83 -0.51
CA ARG A 38 4.34 -6.99 -1.31
C ARG A 38 5.80 -6.93 -1.70
N PRO A 39 6.46 -8.09 -1.91
CA PRO A 39 7.83 -8.14 -2.40
C PRO A 39 8.03 -7.38 -3.72
N PRO A 40 9.28 -7.02 -4.06
CA PRO A 40 9.62 -6.46 -5.37
C PRO A 40 9.04 -7.27 -6.53
N GLY A 41 8.39 -6.60 -7.48
CA GLY A 41 7.80 -7.22 -8.68
C GLY A 41 6.39 -7.78 -8.51
N ALA A 42 5.76 -7.64 -7.35
CA ALA A 42 4.35 -7.99 -7.11
C ALA A 42 3.46 -6.73 -7.11
N GLU A 43 3.46 -5.97 -8.20
CA GLU A 43 2.77 -4.68 -8.30
C GLU A 43 1.24 -4.80 -8.37
N ASP A 44 0.76 -5.83 -9.07
CA ASP A 44 -0.67 -6.14 -9.20
C ASP A 44 -1.01 -7.30 -8.26
N GLU A 45 -1.83 -7.00 -7.25
CA GLU A 45 -2.21 -7.93 -6.19
C GLU A 45 -2.97 -9.15 -6.77
N ALA A 46 -3.88 -8.95 -7.72
CA ALA A 46 -4.68 -10.02 -8.29
C ALA A 46 -3.82 -10.99 -9.13
N ARG A 47 -2.97 -10.45 -10.00
CA ARG A 47 -2.00 -11.21 -10.81
C ARG A 47 -1.04 -11.97 -9.90
N PHE A 48 -0.46 -11.30 -8.91
CA PHE A 48 0.47 -11.91 -7.98
C PHE A 48 -0.16 -13.11 -7.27
N LEU A 49 -1.36 -12.95 -6.71
CA LEU A 49 -2.06 -14.02 -6.01
C LEU A 49 -2.46 -15.19 -6.92
N SER A 50 -2.77 -14.92 -8.18
CA SER A 50 -3.10 -15.97 -9.15
C SER A 50 -1.91 -16.86 -9.53
N LYS A 51 -0.69 -16.31 -9.54
CA LYS A 51 0.54 -17.01 -9.95
C LYS A 51 1.37 -17.54 -8.77
N CYS A 52 1.21 -16.98 -7.58
CA CYS A 52 2.03 -17.33 -6.42
C CYS A 52 1.64 -18.72 -5.87
N ILE A 53 2.56 -19.67 -6.00
CA ILE A 53 2.40 -21.03 -5.46
C ILE A 53 2.85 -21.17 -3.99
N ARG A 54 3.13 -20.05 -3.30
CA ARG A 54 3.49 -20.02 -1.87
C ARG A 54 4.71 -20.88 -1.51
N CYS A 55 5.68 -20.98 -2.43
CA CYS A 55 6.87 -21.83 -2.25
C CYS A 55 7.92 -21.28 -1.27
N GLY A 56 7.85 -19.99 -0.91
CA GLY A 56 8.79 -19.35 0.03
C GLY A 56 10.22 -19.12 -0.50
N LEU A 57 10.50 -19.40 -1.78
CA LEU A 57 11.83 -19.22 -2.37
C LEU A 57 12.30 -17.76 -2.33
N CYS A 58 11.40 -16.81 -2.58
CA CYS A 58 11.71 -15.37 -2.47
C CYS A 58 12.12 -14.95 -1.04
N VAL A 59 11.52 -15.56 -0.01
CA VAL A 59 11.85 -15.32 1.40
C VAL A 59 13.25 -15.84 1.70
N LYS A 60 13.56 -17.07 1.29
CA LYS A 60 14.89 -17.68 1.46
C LYS A 60 15.98 -16.94 0.70
N ALA A 61 15.65 -16.39 -0.47
CA ALA A 61 16.59 -15.65 -1.31
C ALA A 61 16.89 -14.23 -0.79
N CYS A 62 16.10 -13.70 0.15
CA CYS A 62 16.28 -12.35 0.66
C CYS A 62 17.46 -12.30 1.65
N PRO A 63 18.55 -11.57 1.34
CA PRO A 63 19.74 -11.55 2.21
C PRO A 63 19.51 -10.83 3.54
N TYR A 64 18.51 -9.95 3.61
CA TYR A 64 18.20 -9.13 4.78
C TYR A 64 17.03 -9.65 5.63
N ASN A 65 16.45 -10.82 5.27
CA ASN A 65 15.26 -11.36 5.93
C ASN A 65 14.09 -10.35 6.00
N THR A 66 13.99 -9.46 5.01
CA THR A 66 12.89 -8.49 4.87
C THR A 66 11.55 -9.18 4.71
N LEU A 67 11.51 -10.22 3.86
CA LEU A 67 10.28 -10.92 3.49
C LEU A 67 9.92 -11.99 4.52
N LYS A 68 8.64 -12.09 4.87
CA LYS A 68 8.07 -13.14 5.72
C LYS A 68 6.87 -13.76 5.01
N LEU A 69 6.59 -15.04 5.27
CA LEU A 69 5.35 -15.66 4.81
C LEU A 69 4.22 -15.33 5.77
N ALA A 70 3.09 -14.87 5.23
CA ALA A 70 1.92 -14.53 6.01
C ALA A 70 1.34 -15.75 6.74
N THR A 71 1.10 -15.58 8.03
CA THR A 71 0.37 -16.50 8.89
C THR A 71 -1.10 -16.12 8.98
N LEU A 72 -1.93 -16.94 9.65
CA LEU A 72 -3.38 -16.69 9.81
C LEU A 72 -3.70 -15.38 10.55
N LEU A 73 -2.72 -14.80 11.24
CA LEU A 73 -2.85 -13.59 12.05
C LEU A 73 -2.32 -12.33 11.34
N ASP A 74 -1.67 -12.50 10.19
CA ASP A 74 -1.11 -11.38 9.44
C ASP A 74 -2.15 -10.78 8.50
N SER A 75 -1.94 -9.50 8.15
CA SER A 75 -2.81 -8.77 7.20
C SER A 75 -2.77 -9.34 5.78
N ALA A 76 -1.63 -9.89 5.37
CA ALA A 76 -1.45 -10.49 4.06
C ALA A 76 -2.18 -11.84 3.96
N LYS A 77 -2.66 -12.17 2.74
CA LYS A 77 -3.28 -13.49 2.50
C LYS A 77 -2.34 -14.64 2.90
N ASN A 78 -2.88 -15.63 3.61
CA ASN A 78 -2.12 -16.75 4.15
C ASN A 78 -1.14 -17.41 3.17
N GLY A 79 0.09 -17.59 3.63
CA GLY A 79 1.19 -18.22 2.88
C GLY A 79 1.77 -17.36 1.75
N THR A 80 1.36 -16.11 1.61
CA THR A 80 1.94 -15.19 0.63
C THR A 80 3.05 -14.34 1.28
N PRO A 81 4.15 -14.04 0.56
CA PRO A 81 5.20 -13.18 1.07
C PRO A 81 4.74 -11.73 1.22
N PHE A 82 5.19 -11.10 2.30
CA PHE A 82 4.99 -9.67 2.58
C PHE A 82 6.14 -9.16 3.47
N PHE A 83 6.21 -7.85 3.69
CA PHE A 83 7.12 -7.26 4.68
C PHE A 83 6.48 -6.07 5.40
N LYS A 84 7.05 -5.73 6.57
CA LYS A 84 6.67 -4.56 7.36
C LYS A 84 7.82 -3.55 7.34
N ALA A 85 7.61 -2.42 6.67
CA ALA A 85 8.65 -1.41 6.43
C ALA A 85 9.28 -0.87 7.72
N ARG A 86 8.48 -0.67 8.78
CA ARG A 86 8.95 -0.21 10.10
C ARG A 86 9.85 -1.21 10.83
N GLU A 87 9.71 -2.51 10.57
CA GLU A 87 10.55 -3.55 11.20
C GLU A 87 11.84 -3.76 10.40
N ILE A 88 11.70 -4.27 9.17
CA ILE A 88 12.81 -4.56 8.26
C ILE A 88 12.34 -4.14 6.86
N PRO A 89 12.83 -3.00 6.34
CA PRO A 89 12.46 -2.53 5.00
C PRO A 89 13.18 -3.33 3.91
N CYS A 90 12.80 -3.08 2.66
CA CYS A 90 13.52 -3.57 1.50
C CYS A 90 14.77 -2.70 1.25
N TYR A 91 15.94 -3.33 1.18
CA TYR A 91 17.21 -2.65 0.92
C TYR A 91 17.54 -2.45 -0.57
N LEU A 92 16.58 -2.75 -1.49
CA LEU A 92 16.74 -2.61 -2.95
C LEU A 92 18.05 -3.22 -3.48
N CYS A 93 18.22 -4.53 -3.26
CA CYS A 93 19.39 -5.27 -3.78
C CYS A 93 19.51 -5.13 -5.30
N LYS A 94 20.70 -4.81 -5.81
CA LYS A 94 20.95 -4.62 -7.26
C LYS A 94 20.55 -5.84 -8.11
N ASP A 95 20.84 -7.04 -7.61
CA ASP A 95 20.58 -8.30 -8.32
C ASP A 95 19.15 -8.84 -8.11
N ILE A 96 18.34 -8.17 -7.28
CA ILE A 96 16.94 -8.50 -6.93
C ILE A 96 16.71 -10.03 -6.82
N PRO A 97 17.41 -10.72 -5.90
CA PRO A 97 17.42 -12.20 -5.85
C PRO A 97 16.04 -12.79 -5.60
N CYS A 98 15.14 -12.05 -4.93
CA CYS A 98 13.77 -12.47 -4.70
C CYS A 98 12.99 -12.73 -5.99
N ILE A 99 13.17 -11.89 -7.02
CA ILE A 99 12.52 -12.05 -8.34
C ILE A 99 13.18 -13.18 -9.13
N LYS A 100 14.52 -13.24 -9.10
CA LYS A 100 15.31 -14.24 -9.83
C LYS A 100 14.94 -15.69 -9.46
N GLU A 101 14.74 -15.95 -8.17
CA GLU A 101 14.39 -17.27 -7.64
C GLU A 101 12.90 -17.62 -7.77
N CYS A 102 12.06 -16.73 -8.34
CA CYS A 102 10.64 -17.00 -8.53
C CYS A 102 10.40 -17.97 -9.72
N PRO A 103 9.83 -19.17 -9.48
CA PRO A 103 9.62 -20.14 -10.55
C PRO A 103 8.39 -19.84 -11.41
N THR A 104 7.36 -19.21 -10.85
CA THR A 104 6.04 -19.05 -11.51
C THR A 104 5.81 -17.67 -12.13
N ASP A 105 6.82 -16.80 -12.14
CA ASP A 105 6.69 -15.41 -12.62
C ASP A 105 5.56 -14.65 -11.88
N ALA A 106 5.35 -15.00 -10.61
CA ALA A 106 4.47 -14.25 -9.71
C ALA A 106 5.08 -12.88 -9.38
N LEU A 107 6.42 -12.81 -9.31
CA LEU A 107 7.17 -11.57 -9.30
C LEU A 107 7.66 -11.30 -10.72
N ASP A 108 7.33 -10.13 -11.25
CA ASP A 108 7.55 -9.80 -12.66
C ASP A 108 9.05 -9.71 -12.99
N LYS A 109 9.55 -10.63 -13.82
CA LYS A 109 10.97 -10.70 -14.17
C LYS A 109 11.47 -9.53 -15.00
N LYS A 110 10.58 -8.74 -15.62
CA LYS A 110 10.95 -7.54 -16.39
C LYS A 110 11.83 -6.56 -15.60
N HIS A 111 11.64 -6.52 -14.28
CA HIS A 111 12.38 -5.63 -13.38
C HIS A 111 13.86 -6.01 -13.23
N LEU A 112 14.25 -7.24 -13.58
CA LEU A 112 15.66 -7.65 -13.59
C LEU A 112 16.47 -6.90 -14.65
N GLU A 113 15.85 -6.58 -15.79
CA GLU A 113 16.48 -5.83 -16.88
C GLU A 113 16.31 -4.33 -16.70
N GLN A 114 15.13 -3.89 -16.25
CA GLN A 114 14.80 -2.48 -16.04
C GLN A 114 15.45 -1.88 -14.79
N GLY A 115 15.90 -2.71 -13.85
CA GLY A 115 16.58 -2.30 -12.63
C GLY A 115 15.64 -1.84 -11.51
N ILE A 116 16.24 -1.43 -10.39
CA ILE A 116 15.54 -1.16 -9.12
C ILE A 116 14.48 -0.05 -9.19
N GLU A 117 14.61 0.88 -10.13
CA GLU A 117 13.72 2.05 -10.27
C GLU A 117 12.37 1.69 -10.88
N SER A 118 12.32 0.57 -11.60
CA SER A 118 11.09 0.08 -12.22
C SER A 118 10.12 -0.57 -11.22
N LEU A 119 10.59 -0.88 -10.01
CA LEU A 119 9.83 -1.59 -8.98
C LEU A 119 8.75 -0.70 -8.37
N LYS A 120 7.52 -1.21 -8.26
CA LYS A 120 6.40 -0.46 -7.65
C LYS A 120 5.74 -1.25 -6.51
N MET A 121 6.40 -1.36 -5.36
CA MET A 121 5.84 -2.07 -4.17
C MET A 121 4.83 -1.22 -3.38
N GLY A 122 5.00 0.10 -3.39
CA GLY A 122 4.19 1.03 -2.62
C GLY A 122 4.62 2.48 -2.80
N ILE A 123 3.97 3.41 -2.13
CA ILE A 123 4.29 4.84 -2.14
C ILE A 123 4.43 5.31 -0.69
N ALA A 124 5.46 6.12 -0.44
CA ALA A 124 5.66 6.77 0.85
C ALA A 124 4.76 8.01 0.97
N ILE A 125 4.07 8.15 2.09
CA ILE A 125 3.18 9.28 2.40
C ILE A 125 3.61 9.92 3.70
N VAL A 126 3.78 11.24 3.65
CA VAL A 126 4.19 12.07 4.79
C VAL A 126 2.94 12.59 5.49
N ASP A 127 2.82 12.28 6.77
CA ASP A 127 1.89 12.94 7.69
C ASP A 127 2.45 14.30 8.11
N SER A 128 1.89 15.36 7.55
CA SER A 128 2.25 16.74 7.87
C SER A 128 1.94 17.13 9.32
N ALA A 129 1.01 16.45 9.99
CA ALA A 129 0.63 16.76 11.36
C ALA A 129 1.67 16.27 12.38
N SER A 130 2.24 15.08 12.16
CA SER A 130 3.22 14.46 13.07
C SER A 130 4.68 14.69 12.66
N CYS A 131 4.94 15.11 11.42
CA CYS A 131 6.29 15.29 10.93
C CYS A 131 6.95 16.53 11.56
N VAL A 132 8.03 16.30 12.31
CA VAL A 132 8.81 17.36 12.98
C VAL A 132 9.38 18.40 12.00
N ALA A 133 9.59 18.02 10.73
CA ALA A 133 10.03 18.96 9.69
C ALA A 133 8.94 20.00 9.37
N HIS A 134 7.66 19.62 9.41
CA HIS A 134 6.53 20.56 9.27
C HIS A 134 6.39 21.47 10.50
N TRP A 135 6.91 21.06 11.66
CA TRP A 135 6.94 21.89 12.86
C TRP A 135 8.11 22.89 12.88
N GLY A 136 9.02 22.81 11.91
CA GLY A 136 10.17 23.74 11.79
C GLY A 136 11.48 23.22 12.37
N ILE A 137 11.53 21.95 12.78
CA ILE A 137 12.78 21.29 13.14
C ILE A 137 13.49 20.87 11.84
N GLN A 138 14.80 21.11 11.74
CA GLN A 138 15.59 20.69 10.58
C GLN A 138 15.87 19.18 10.63
N CYS A 139 14.89 18.39 10.22
CA CYS A 139 15.00 16.93 10.12
C CYS A 139 14.99 16.51 8.65
N ASP A 140 16.03 15.82 8.22
CA ASP A 140 16.20 15.26 6.86
C ASP A 140 16.48 13.75 6.89
N ALA A 141 16.14 13.07 7.99
CA ALA A 141 16.44 11.65 8.19
C ALA A 141 15.85 10.75 7.10
N CYS A 142 14.58 10.96 6.73
CA CYS A 142 13.93 10.18 5.67
C CYS A 142 14.54 10.46 4.28
N TYR A 143 15.00 11.69 4.04
CA TYR A 143 15.65 12.09 2.81
C TYR A 143 17.01 11.42 2.64
N ARG A 144 17.85 11.45 3.69
CA ARG A 144 19.18 10.78 3.67
C ARG A 144 19.07 9.25 3.61
N ALA A 145 17.99 8.68 4.12
CA ALA A 145 17.75 7.24 4.06
C ALA A 145 17.26 6.74 2.69
N CYS A 146 16.77 7.64 1.83
CA CYS A 146 16.28 7.26 0.51
C CYS A 146 17.45 6.85 -0.40
N LEU A 147 17.33 5.75 -1.13
CA LEU A 147 18.32 5.34 -2.15
C LEU A 147 18.15 6.10 -3.48
N LEU A 148 17.01 6.78 -3.65
CA LEU A 148 16.64 7.54 -4.84
C LEU A 148 16.47 9.03 -4.46
N ILE A 149 17.50 9.58 -3.79
CA ILE A 149 17.56 10.98 -3.35
C ILE A 149 17.32 11.94 -4.52
N ASP A 150 16.59 13.03 -4.26
CA ASP A 150 16.20 14.07 -5.23
C ASP A 150 15.32 13.60 -6.39
N ARG A 151 14.99 12.32 -6.45
CA ARG A 151 14.10 11.74 -7.45
C ARG A 151 12.80 11.25 -6.82
N ALA A 152 12.87 10.25 -5.95
CA ALA A 152 11.70 9.73 -5.24
C ALA A 152 11.33 10.57 -4.01
N LEU A 153 12.30 11.15 -3.33
CA LEU A 153 12.08 11.98 -2.14
C LEU A 153 12.94 13.23 -2.24
N LYS A 154 12.27 14.38 -2.29
CA LYS A 154 12.83 15.72 -2.48
C LYS A 154 12.58 16.55 -1.21
N LEU A 155 13.40 17.57 -0.98
CA LEU A 155 13.15 18.56 0.08
C LEU A 155 12.65 19.86 -0.55
N GLU A 156 11.41 20.21 -0.27
CA GLU A 156 10.83 21.49 -0.66
C GLU A 156 11.18 22.56 0.39
N LEU A 157 11.82 23.63 -0.08
CA LEU A 157 12.17 24.77 0.74
C LEU A 157 10.96 25.71 0.84
N LYS A 158 10.31 25.76 2.00
CA LYS A 158 9.23 26.72 2.26
C LYS A 158 9.67 27.78 3.26
N ARG A 159 9.50 29.05 2.93
CA ARG A 159 9.84 30.16 3.85
C ARG A 159 8.95 30.11 5.09
N ASN A 160 9.55 30.24 6.27
CA ASN A 160 8.77 30.34 7.50
C ASN A 160 8.22 31.76 7.66
N GLU A 161 6.92 31.91 7.48
CA GLU A 161 6.23 33.21 7.60
C GLU A 161 6.34 33.82 9.00
N ARG A 162 6.38 32.99 10.05
CA ARG A 162 6.46 33.45 11.45
C ARG A 162 7.80 34.09 11.80
N THR A 163 8.91 33.54 11.29
CA THR A 163 10.25 34.00 11.67
C THR A 163 11.00 34.73 10.56
N ALA A 164 10.52 34.68 9.32
CA ALA A 164 11.04 35.31 8.12
C ALA A 164 12.53 35.03 7.76
N LYS A 165 13.26 34.31 8.61
CA LYS A 165 14.70 34.01 8.53
C LYS A 165 15.02 32.52 8.33
N HIS A 166 14.15 31.62 8.79
CA HIS A 166 14.35 30.17 8.63
C HIS A 166 13.47 29.61 7.51
N ALA A 167 13.94 28.56 6.83
CA ALA A 167 13.16 27.79 5.88
C ALA A 167 12.77 26.44 6.49
N PHE A 168 11.55 26.00 6.22
CA PHE A 168 11.13 24.62 6.42
C PHE A 168 11.74 23.75 5.31
N LEU A 169 12.21 22.56 5.68
CA LEU A 169 12.69 21.52 4.77
C LEU A 169 11.61 20.44 4.70
N LEU A 170 10.62 20.62 3.83
CA LEU A 170 9.46 19.74 3.79
C LEU A 170 9.75 18.54 2.88
N PRO A 171 9.68 17.29 3.38
CA PRO A 171 9.86 16.13 2.52
C PRO A 171 8.66 15.98 1.56
N SER A 172 8.95 15.89 0.27
CA SER A 172 7.99 15.73 -0.81
C SER A 172 8.31 14.44 -1.55
N VAL A 173 7.32 13.55 -1.70
CA VAL A 173 7.48 12.23 -2.30
C VAL A 173 6.91 12.23 -3.72
N ASP A 174 7.73 11.78 -4.67
CA ASP A 174 7.33 11.61 -6.05
C ASP A 174 6.78 10.19 -6.28
N HIS A 175 5.48 10.09 -6.52
CA HIS A 175 4.75 8.82 -6.66
C HIS A 175 5.13 7.98 -7.90
N GLU A 176 5.75 8.59 -8.91
CA GLU A 176 6.17 7.89 -10.13
C GLU A 176 7.50 7.15 -9.91
N VAL A 177 8.40 7.75 -9.13
CA VAL A 177 9.74 7.22 -8.87
C VAL A 177 9.82 6.45 -7.54
N CYS A 178 8.93 6.75 -6.58
CA CYS A 178 8.91 6.05 -5.31
C CYS A 178 8.58 4.56 -5.49
N VAL A 179 9.56 3.72 -5.18
CA VAL A 179 9.44 2.26 -5.30
C VAL A 179 8.77 1.59 -4.10
N GLY A 180 8.60 2.32 -2.99
CA GLY A 180 7.98 1.81 -1.77
C GLY A 180 8.85 0.86 -0.95
N CYS A 181 10.16 1.08 -0.89
CA CYS A 181 11.08 0.18 -0.17
C CYS A 181 10.97 0.22 1.36
N GLY A 182 10.47 1.31 1.94
CA GLY A 182 10.26 1.44 3.39
C GLY A 182 11.45 1.98 4.19
N LEU A 183 12.61 2.24 3.57
CA LEU A 183 13.78 2.78 4.29
C LEU A 183 13.50 4.11 5.01
N CYS A 184 12.66 4.95 4.40
CA CYS A 184 12.24 6.23 5.00
C CYS A 184 11.35 6.06 6.24
N GLU A 185 10.51 5.02 6.28
CA GLU A 185 9.64 4.69 7.42
C GLU A 185 10.46 4.16 8.61
N LEU A 186 11.47 3.33 8.33
CA LEU A 186 12.42 2.87 9.34
C LEU A 186 13.25 4.04 9.91
N ALA A 187 13.74 4.93 9.05
CA ALA A 187 14.59 6.06 9.43
C ALA A 187 13.85 7.17 10.20
N CYS A 188 12.52 7.15 10.22
CA CYS A 188 11.72 8.18 10.87
C CYS A 188 11.91 8.15 12.40
N ILE A 189 12.35 9.28 12.96
CA ILE A 189 12.70 9.43 14.39
C ILE A 189 11.48 9.54 15.33
N THR A 190 10.28 9.70 14.78
CA THR A 190 9.06 9.82 15.59
C THR A 190 8.65 8.45 16.14
N GLU A 191 7.93 8.44 17.27
CA GLU A 191 7.47 7.21 17.93
C GLU A 191 6.63 6.35 16.98
N LYS A 192 5.58 6.96 16.42
CA LYS A 192 4.88 6.46 15.23
C LYS A 192 5.44 7.17 14.00
N PRO A 193 5.82 6.45 12.93
CA PRO A 193 6.48 7.06 11.79
C PRO A 193 5.58 8.09 11.11
N ALA A 194 6.05 9.33 11.00
CA ALA A 194 5.38 10.39 10.28
C ALA A 194 5.49 10.25 8.75
N ILE A 195 6.24 9.26 8.26
CA ILE A 195 6.24 8.86 6.85
C ILE A 195 6.00 7.36 6.78
N ARG A 196 4.93 6.94 6.11
CA ARG A 196 4.51 5.54 6.00
C ARG A 196 4.47 5.10 4.55
N VAL A 197 4.86 3.87 4.27
CA VAL A 197 4.72 3.28 2.94
C VAL A 197 3.43 2.47 2.89
N LEU A 198 2.59 2.80 1.90
CA LEU A 198 1.31 2.16 1.65
C LEU A 198 1.32 1.53 0.25
N PRO A 199 0.54 0.45 -0.01
CA PRO A 199 0.35 -0.05 -1.36
C PRO A 199 -0.27 1.04 -2.24
N ARG A 200 0.05 1.03 -3.54
CA ARG A 200 -0.31 2.13 -4.45
C ARG A 200 -1.81 2.32 -4.57
N GLU A 201 -2.58 1.24 -4.48
CA GLU A 201 -4.05 1.25 -4.51
C GLU A 201 -4.68 2.02 -3.33
N TYR A 202 -4.00 2.09 -2.18
CA TYR A 202 -4.48 2.83 -1.01
C TYR A 202 -4.16 4.33 -1.10
N VAL A 203 -3.24 4.72 -1.98
CA VAL A 203 -2.71 6.08 -2.08
C VAL A 203 -3.24 6.80 -3.31
N LEU A 204 -3.20 6.14 -4.46
CA LEU A 204 -3.53 6.74 -5.74
C LEU A 204 -5.04 6.72 -5.97
N GLY A 205 -5.62 7.91 -6.18
CA GLY A 205 -6.99 8.05 -6.66
C GLY A 205 -7.14 7.69 -8.13
N LYS A 206 -8.39 7.56 -8.60
CA LYS A 206 -8.74 7.40 -10.01
C LYS A 206 -9.53 8.63 -10.48
N ALA A 207 -9.05 9.31 -11.52
CA ALA A 207 -9.66 10.54 -12.04
C ALA A 207 -10.97 10.32 -12.85
N GLY A 208 -11.34 9.06 -13.11
CA GLY A 208 -12.48 8.71 -13.96
C GLY A 208 -12.21 8.97 -15.45
N SER A 209 -13.20 8.66 -16.30
CA SER A 209 -13.10 8.85 -17.76
C SER A 209 -13.39 10.28 -18.22
N HIS A 210 -13.92 11.14 -17.34
CA HIS A 210 -14.30 12.51 -17.68
C HIS A 210 -13.13 13.51 -17.61
N TYR A 211 -12.11 13.20 -16.82
CA TYR A 211 -10.94 14.06 -16.63
C TYR A 211 -9.72 13.33 -17.21
N VAL A 212 -9.39 13.66 -18.46
CA VAL A 212 -8.30 13.05 -19.20
C VAL A 212 -7.26 14.10 -19.54
N LYS A 213 -6.00 13.76 -19.33
CA LYS A 213 -4.83 14.56 -19.67
C LYS A 213 -4.60 14.44 -21.18
N GLY A 214 -5.01 15.45 -21.96
CA GLY A 214 -4.82 15.47 -23.42
C GLY A 214 -3.38 15.62 -23.92
N TRP A 215 -2.39 15.38 -23.05
CA TRP A 215 -0.96 15.38 -23.37
C TRP A 215 -0.27 14.08 -22.97
N ASP A 216 -1.01 13.13 -22.39
CA ASP A 216 -0.53 11.83 -21.96
C ASP A 216 -1.29 10.76 -22.76
N GLN A 217 -0.59 10.09 -23.66
CA GLN A 217 -1.19 9.16 -24.61
C GLN A 217 -1.83 7.95 -23.92
N GLU A 218 -1.26 7.49 -22.80
CA GLU A 218 -1.84 6.40 -22.00
C GLU A 218 -3.14 6.84 -21.31
N ASP A 219 -3.20 8.10 -20.89
CA ASP A 219 -4.37 8.69 -20.25
C ASP A 219 -5.48 8.97 -21.28
N GLU A 220 -5.12 9.43 -22.48
CA GLU A 220 -6.01 9.65 -23.63
C GLU A 220 -6.72 8.39 -24.08
N ASP A 221 -6.03 7.25 -24.05
CA ASP A 221 -6.61 5.97 -24.45
C ASP A 221 -7.83 5.57 -23.60
N ARG A 222 -7.98 6.12 -22.38
CA ARG A 222 -9.18 5.90 -21.55
C ARG A 222 -10.46 6.49 -22.14
N ILE A 223 -10.35 7.44 -23.07
CA ILE A 223 -11.50 8.00 -23.77
C ILE A 223 -12.14 6.94 -24.70
N LYS A 224 -11.34 5.99 -25.22
CA LYS A 224 -11.85 4.94 -26.12
C LYS A 224 -12.90 4.06 -25.45
N ASP A 225 -12.73 3.81 -24.15
CA ASP A 225 -13.64 3.00 -23.35
C ASP A 225 -14.69 3.83 -22.60
N ALA A 226 -14.67 5.17 -22.77
CA ALA A 226 -15.61 6.04 -22.10
C ALA A 226 -16.98 5.96 -22.77
N ASP A 227 -18.01 5.67 -21.96
CA ASP A 227 -19.39 5.79 -22.40
C ASP A 227 -19.70 7.26 -22.69
N THR A 228 -19.65 7.62 -23.98
CA THR A 228 -19.96 8.96 -24.48
C THR A 228 -21.47 9.17 -24.65
N SER A 229 -22.30 8.20 -24.24
CA SER A 229 -23.76 8.38 -24.15
C SER A 229 -24.09 9.33 -22.98
N LYS A 230 -23.76 10.60 -23.16
CA LYS A 230 -24.50 11.64 -22.46
C LYS A 230 -25.96 11.44 -22.85
N TYR A 231 -26.79 11.17 -21.85
CA TYR A 231 -28.24 11.37 -21.86
C TYR A 231 -28.52 12.82 -22.30
N PHE A 232 -28.45 13.09 -23.59
CA PHE A 232 -29.06 14.25 -24.20
C PHE A 232 -30.55 13.95 -24.22
N ASP A 233 -31.25 14.32 -23.15
CA ASP A 233 -32.69 14.50 -23.26
C ASP A 233 -32.91 15.71 -24.18
N ALA A 234 -33.09 15.44 -25.47
CA ALA A 234 -33.35 16.43 -26.49
C ALA A 234 -34.57 17.31 -26.13
N LYS A 235 -35.45 16.82 -25.25
CA LYS A 235 -36.62 17.56 -24.78
C LYS A 235 -36.35 18.41 -23.54
N LYS A 236 -35.24 18.26 -22.82
CA LYS A 236 -34.95 19.06 -21.61
C LYS A 236 -34.89 20.56 -21.91
N ALA A 237 -34.33 20.93 -23.07
CA ALA A 237 -34.29 22.32 -23.51
C ALA A 237 -35.67 22.87 -23.88
N THR A 238 -36.53 22.07 -24.52
CA THR A 238 -37.92 22.46 -24.83
C THR A 238 -38.84 22.41 -23.61
N ASN A 239 -38.64 21.48 -22.68
CA ASN A 239 -39.41 21.37 -21.45
C ASN A 239 -39.11 22.54 -20.53
N TYR A 240 -37.84 22.96 -20.41
CA TYR A 240 -37.48 24.20 -19.70
C TYR A 240 -38.19 25.44 -20.24
N LEU A 241 -38.39 25.53 -21.56
CA LEU A 241 -39.11 26.64 -22.19
C LEU A 241 -40.63 26.55 -22.06
N ASN A 242 -41.17 25.34 -21.84
CA ASN A 242 -42.62 25.08 -21.81
C ASN A 242 -43.18 24.90 -20.39
N GLU A 243 -42.36 24.54 -19.41
CA GLU A 243 -42.79 24.25 -18.03
C GLU A 243 -42.76 25.48 -17.11
N GLY A 244 -42.22 26.62 -17.58
CA GLY A 244 -42.48 27.93 -16.99
C GLY A 244 -42.31 28.01 -15.47
N GLU A 245 -41.18 27.53 -14.93
CA GLU A 245 -40.87 27.74 -13.51
C GLU A 245 -40.57 29.23 -13.23
N PHE A 246 -41.65 29.95 -12.95
CA PHE A 246 -41.75 31.03 -11.97
C PHE A 246 -42.89 30.71 -11.01
#